data_AF-A0A925CZU2-F1
#
_entry.id   AF-A0A925CZU2-F1
#
_cell.length_a   1.000
_cell.length_b   1.000
_cell.length_c   1.000
_cell.angle_alpha   90.00
_cell.angle_beta   90.00
_cell.angle_gamma   90.00
#
_symmetry.space_group_name_H-M   'P 1'
#
loop_
_entity.id
_entity.type
_entity.pdbx_description
1 polymer ?
#
loop_
_entity_poly.entity_id
_entity_poly.type
_entity_poly.pdbx_seq_one_letter_code
_entity_poly.pdbx_strand_id
1 'polypeptide(L)'
;MSDSTTSLAAPVNQEERIILLDSLRGIAVLGILVMNIPGFALPRIVIDDLTIRNDAYGWNHISWWFDFWFLEGSQRSLFSMLFGAGVFLFVTRLEKRTEGLMAAEFFIRRQLWLLLFGLFNAYVLLWFWDILFHYAIFGVVIFAFRRQSPKTLLIAAGICFILGMARENLDLYREKKMIDRGERVERIDTLKTKLTELQKQQLDAMTDFRQSQSIEARKKRVA
;
A
#
# COMPACT_ATOMS: atom_id res chain seq x y z
N MET A 1 13.49 47.91 24.55
CA MET A 1 14.10 46.57 24.42
C MET A 1 13.00 45.63 23.98
N SER A 2 12.88 45.38 22.67
CA SER A 2 11.84 44.53 22.09
C SER A 2 12.35 43.10 22.00
N ASP A 3 11.83 42.22 22.85
CA ASP A 3 11.99 40.77 22.70
C ASP A 3 11.24 40.31 21.45
N SER A 4 11.95 40.24 20.34
CA SER A 4 11.54 39.48 19.18
C SER A 4 11.76 37.99 19.47
N THR A 5 10.85 37.39 20.23
CA THR A 5 10.75 35.93 20.29
C THR A 5 10.26 35.44 18.93
N THR A 6 11.19 35.26 18.00
CA THR A 6 10.93 34.59 16.72
C THR A 6 10.42 33.20 17.07
N SER A 7 9.09 33.02 17.04
CA SER A 7 8.46 31.73 17.32
C SER A 7 8.91 30.74 16.24
N LEU A 8 9.90 29.92 16.58
CA LEU A 8 10.45 28.86 15.73
C LEU A 8 9.38 27.84 15.30
N ALA A 9 8.24 27.80 16.01
CA ALA A 9 7.08 26.95 15.75
C ALA A 9 5.87 27.71 15.17
N ALA A 10 6.07 28.91 14.59
CA ALA A 10 4.97 29.63 13.98
C ALA A 10 4.39 28.86 12.76
N PRO A 11 3.07 28.83 12.59
CA PRO A 11 2.44 28.20 11.43
C PRO A 11 2.98 28.82 10.13
N VAL A 12 3.12 27.98 9.09
CA VAL A 12 3.54 28.43 7.75
C VAL A 12 2.68 29.61 7.32
N ASN A 13 3.31 30.71 6.93
CA ASN A 13 2.63 31.91 6.47
C ASN A 13 1.77 31.56 5.24
N GLN A 14 0.58 32.14 5.14
CA GLN A 14 -0.42 31.78 4.12
C GLN A 14 0.11 32.03 2.69
N GLU A 15 0.97 33.04 2.53
CA GLU A 15 1.67 33.36 1.27
C GLU A 15 2.70 32.30 0.86
N GLU A 16 3.23 31.52 1.81
CA GLU A 16 4.16 30.44 1.51
C GLU A 16 3.43 29.11 1.21
N ARG A 17 2.10 29.06 1.22
CA ARG A 17 1.36 27.83 0.91
C ARG A 17 1.17 27.64 -0.58
N ILE A 18 1.43 26.42 -1.05
CA ILE A 18 1.16 26.04 -2.44
C ILE A 18 -0.27 25.49 -2.48
N ILE A 19 -1.23 26.36 -2.84
CA ILE A 19 -2.66 26.04 -2.86
C ILE A 19 -2.93 24.77 -3.69
N LEU A 20 -2.28 24.63 -4.85
CA LEU A 20 -2.43 23.46 -5.70
C LEU A 20 -2.06 22.15 -4.97
N LEU A 21 -1.00 22.16 -4.17
CA LEU A 21 -0.54 20.98 -3.43
C LEU A 21 -1.54 20.63 -2.32
N ASP A 22 -2.06 21.62 -1.62
CA ASP A 22 -3.08 21.42 -0.58
C ASP A 22 -4.40 20.91 -1.18
N SER A 23 -4.84 21.45 -2.32
CA SER A 23 -6.03 20.98 -3.03
C SER A 23 -5.89 19.53 -3.53
N LEU A 24 -4.75 19.19 -4.13
CA LEU A 24 -4.50 17.83 -4.61
C LEU A 24 -4.44 16.82 -3.45
N ARG A 25 -3.97 17.21 -2.26
CA ARG A 25 -4.07 16.37 -1.06
C ARG A 25 -5.51 16.12 -0.66
N GLY A 26 -6.34 17.17 -0.67
CA GLY A 26 -7.77 17.04 -0.38
C GLY A 26 -8.46 16.05 -1.33
N ILE A 27 -8.20 16.18 -2.63
CA ILE A 27 -8.72 15.27 -3.67
C ILE A 27 -8.24 13.83 -3.42
N ALA A 28 -6.95 13.65 -3.14
CA ALA A 28 -6.39 12.33 -2.86
C ALA A 28 -7.03 11.68 -1.62
N VAL A 29 -7.28 12.46 -0.56
CA VAL A 29 -7.96 11.97 0.66
C VAL A 29 -9.43 11.62 0.39
N LEU A 30 -10.13 12.40 -0.42
CA LEU A 30 -11.51 12.06 -0.84
C LEU A 30 -11.53 10.78 -1.67
N GLY A 31 -10.58 10.60 -2.59
CA GLY A 31 -10.43 9.36 -3.34
C GLY A 31 -10.11 8.16 -2.44
N ILE A 32 -9.23 8.36 -1.45
CA ILE A 32 -8.95 7.34 -0.42
C ILE A 32 -10.22 6.98 0.35
N LEU A 33 -11.06 7.95 0.70
CA LEU A 33 -12.31 7.69 1.40
C LEU A 33 -13.23 6.78 0.57
N VAL A 34 -13.43 7.11 -0.71
CA VAL A 34 -14.33 6.35 -1.60
C VAL A 34 -13.89 4.89 -1.73
N MET A 35 -12.60 4.62 -1.99
CA MET A 35 -12.10 3.24 -2.10
C MET A 35 -12.17 2.43 -0.81
N ASN A 36 -12.33 3.09 0.35
CA ASN A 36 -12.47 2.39 1.63
C ASN A 36 -13.93 2.09 1.98
N ILE A 37 -14.92 2.69 1.30
CA ILE A 37 -16.35 2.40 1.54
C ILE A 37 -16.65 0.91 1.34
N PRO A 38 -16.22 0.25 0.24
CA PRO A 38 -16.39 -1.20 0.09
C PRO A 38 -15.71 -1.99 1.21
N GLY A 39 -14.56 -1.52 1.70
CA GLY A 39 -13.83 -2.08 2.84
C GLY A 39 -14.62 -2.14 4.14
N PHE A 40 -15.54 -1.20 4.36
CA PHE A 40 -16.44 -1.21 5.52
C PHE A 40 -17.76 -1.94 5.26
N ALA A 41 -18.22 -1.98 4.01
CA ALA A 41 -19.53 -2.49 3.65
C ALA A 41 -19.54 -3.98 3.28
N LEU A 42 -18.42 -4.53 2.80
CA LEU A 42 -18.37 -5.86 2.20
C LEU A 42 -17.23 -6.72 2.77
N PRO A 43 -17.42 -8.05 2.86
CA PRO A 43 -16.32 -8.97 3.15
C PRO A 43 -15.25 -8.93 2.05
N ARG A 44 -13.97 -9.04 2.42
CA ARG A 44 -12.81 -8.84 1.51
C ARG A 44 -12.91 -9.56 0.18
N ILE A 45 -13.34 -10.81 0.19
CA ILE A 45 -13.38 -11.66 -1.00
C ILE A 45 -14.40 -11.10 -2.03
N VAL A 46 -15.45 -10.43 -1.56
CA VAL A 46 -16.46 -9.79 -2.40
C VAL A 46 -15.98 -8.43 -2.93
N ILE A 47 -15.08 -7.75 -2.19
CA ILE A 47 -14.47 -6.50 -2.65
C ILE A 47 -13.65 -6.75 -3.91
N ASP A 48 -12.93 -7.87 -3.97
CA ASP A 48 -12.09 -8.20 -5.13
C ASP A 48 -12.88 -8.85 -6.28
N ASP A 49 -14.08 -9.39 -6.00
CA ASP A 49 -14.90 -10.10 -6.98
C ASP A 49 -16.40 -10.08 -6.63
N LEU A 50 -17.18 -9.19 -7.29
CA LEU A 50 -18.63 -9.12 -7.11
C LEU A 50 -19.41 -10.29 -7.72
N THR A 51 -18.80 -11.11 -8.58
CA THR A 51 -19.50 -12.28 -9.15
C THR A 51 -19.87 -13.29 -8.07
N ILE A 52 -19.20 -13.24 -6.91
CA ILE A 52 -19.46 -14.08 -5.74
C ILE A 52 -20.86 -13.83 -5.15
N ARG A 53 -21.37 -12.59 -5.22
CA ARG A 53 -22.74 -12.22 -4.81
C ARG A 53 -23.75 -12.30 -5.94
N ASN A 54 -23.34 -12.73 -7.13
CA ASN A 54 -24.15 -12.71 -8.35
C ASN A 54 -24.54 -11.28 -8.79
N ASP A 55 -23.85 -10.25 -8.29
CA ASP A 55 -24.04 -8.84 -8.61
C ASP A 55 -23.20 -8.41 -9.85
N ALA A 56 -23.02 -9.34 -10.79
CA ALA A 56 -22.14 -9.16 -11.95
C ALA A 56 -22.63 -8.10 -12.96
N TYR A 57 -23.87 -7.61 -12.81
CA TYR A 57 -24.50 -6.67 -13.73
C TYR A 57 -25.29 -5.59 -12.96
N GLY A 58 -25.27 -4.35 -13.48
CA GLY A 58 -26.02 -3.22 -12.93
C GLY A 58 -25.16 -2.11 -12.33
N TRP A 59 -25.80 -1.18 -11.61
CA TRP A 59 -25.15 0.00 -11.03
C TRP A 59 -24.04 -0.35 -10.02
N ASN A 60 -24.21 -1.45 -9.27
CA ASN A 60 -23.20 -1.94 -8.33
C ASN A 60 -21.91 -2.33 -9.06
N HIS A 61 -22.00 -3.08 -10.16
CA HIS A 61 -20.83 -3.46 -10.96
C HIS A 61 -20.15 -2.25 -11.59
N ILE A 62 -20.90 -1.26 -12.08
CA ILE A 62 -20.33 -0.02 -12.64
C ILE A 62 -19.56 0.75 -11.56
N SER A 63 -20.14 0.89 -10.37
CA SER A 63 -19.50 1.60 -9.25
C SER A 63 -18.22 0.91 -8.79
N TRP A 64 -18.24 -0.42 -8.69
CA TRP A 64 -17.06 -1.21 -8.36
C TRP A 64 -15.99 -1.12 -9.44
N TRP A 65 -16.37 -1.27 -10.71
CA TRP A 65 -15.43 -1.16 -11.83
C TRP A 65 -14.75 0.21 -11.85
N PHE A 66 -15.52 1.28 -11.61
CA PHE A 66 -14.96 2.62 -11.52
C PHE A 66 -13.98 2.76 -10.35
N ASP A 67 -14.37 2.32 -9.16
CA ASP A 67 -13.51 2.39 -7.96
C ASP A 67 -12.22 1.58 -8.16
N PHE A 68 -12.33 0.32 -8.61
CA PHE A 68 -11.22 -0.59 -8.84
C PHE A 68 -10.22 -0.07 -9.90
N TRP A 69 -10.72 0.51 -11.01
CA TRP A 69 -9.84 0.97 -12.09
C TRP A 69 -9.29 2.38 -11.88
N PHE A 70 -10.07 3.29 -11.30
CA PHE A 70 -9.70 4.70 -11.23
C PHE A 70 -9.25 5.16 -9.87
N LEU A 71 -9.78 4.62 -8.77
CA LEU A 71 -9.50 5.11 -7.42
C LEU A 71 -8.53 4.19 -6.69
N GLU A 72 -8.67 2.89 -6.90
CA GLU A 72 -7.79 1.92 -6.30
C GLU A 72 -6.35 2.07 -6.81
N GLY A 73 -5.41 2.21 -5.87
CA GLY A 73 -3.99 2.39 -6.16
C GLY A 73 -3.60 3.80 -6.62
N SER A 74 -4.38 4.44 -7.51
CA SER A 74 -4.05 5.77 -8.06
C SER A 74 -4.04 6.86 -6.98
N GLN A 75 -5.05 6.87 -6.10
CA GLN A 75 -5.21 7.89 -5.06
C GLN A 75 -4.17 7.69 -3.94
N ARG A 76 -3.84 6.42 -3.64
CA ARG A 76 -2.73 6.07 -2.73
C ARG A 76 -1.38 6.51 -3.31
N SER A 77 -1.16 6.31 -4.60
CA SER A 77 0.05 6.76 -5.30
C SER A 77 0.18 8.29 -5.28
N LEU A 78 -0.90 8.99 -5.62
CA LEU A 78 -0.97 10.45 -5.57
C LEU A 78 -0.68 10.97 -4.15
N PHE A 79 -1.38 10.45 -3.15
CA PHE A 79 -1.16 10.83 -1.75
C PHE A 79 0.28 10.57 -1.30
N SER A 80 0.87 9.43 -1.69
CA SER A 80 2.27 9.09 -1.38
C SER A 80 3.26 10.08 -1.98
N MET A 81 3.06 10.45 -3.25
CA MET A 81 3.91 11.43 -3.93
C MET A 81 3.81 12.80 -3.25
N LEU A 82 2.60 13.24 -2.90
CA LEU A 82 2.36 14.52 -2.23
C LEU A 82 2.84 14.54 -0.77
N PHE A 83 2.83 13.38 -0.11
CA PHE A 83 3.46 13.19 1.19
C PHE A 83 4.97 13.40 1.08
N GLY A 84 5.64 12.72 0.14
CA GLY A 84 7.08 12.87 -0.10
C GLY A 84 7.48 14.31 -0.47
N ALA A 85 6.76 14.93 -1.41
CA ALA A 85 6.96 16.35 -1.76
C ALA A 85 6.71 17.28 -0.55
N GLY A 86 5.73 16.94 0.29
CA GLY A 86 5.45 17.63 1.54
C GLY A 86 6.59 17.58 2.54
N VAL A 87 7.16 16.40 2.74
CA VAL A 87 8.34 16.19 3.59
C VAL A 87 9.51 17.01 3.07
N PHE A 88 9.80 16.94 1.78
CA PHE A 88 10.89 17.69 1.16
C PHE A 88 10.74 19.21 1.36
N LEU A 89 9.54 19.74 1.08
CA LEU A 89 9.25 21.17 1.23
C LEU A 89 9.32 21.61 2.70
N PHE A 90 8.80 20.80 3.61
CA PHE A 90 8.82 21.07 5.05
C PHE A 90 10.25 21.11 5.59
N VAL A 91 11.07 20.12 5.25
CA VAL A 91 12.46 20.03 5.68
C VAL A 91 13.30 21.17 5.09
N THR A 92 13.14 21.47 3.80
CA THR A 92 13.84 22.59 3.15
C THR A 92 13.52 23.93 3.82
N ARG A 93 12.27 24.13 4.26
CA ARG A 93 11.88 25.36 4.99
C ARG A 93 12.47 25.42 6.38
N LEU A 94 12.45 24.29 7.11
CA LEU A 94 13.02 24.20 8.45
C LEU A 94 14.54 24.43 8.44
N GLU A 95 15.25 23.84 7.49
CA GLU A 95 16.69 24.04 7.32
C GLU A 95 17.05 25.49 6.96
N LYS A 96 16.15 26.24 6.31
CA LYS A 96 16.34 27.68 6.06
C LYS A 96 16.08 28.56 7.28
N ARG A 97 15.24 28.11 8.22
CA ARG A 97 14.81 28.89 9.40
C ARG A 97 15.59 28.55 10.67
N THR A 98 16.20 27.37 10.73
CA THR A 98 16.82 26.83 11.93
C THR A 98 18.18 26.24 11.59
N GLU A 99 19.21 26.58 12.35
CA GLU A 99 20.53 26.00 12.19
C GLU A 99 20.63 24.62 12.89
N GLY A 100 21.37 23.69 12.28
CA GLY A 100 21.79 22.45 12.94
C GLY A 100 20.70 21.37 13.11
N LEU A 101 20.77 20.66 14.25
CA LEU A 101 20.04 19.41 14.53
C LEU A 101 18.54 19.61 14.79
N MET A 102 18.09 20.82 15.15
CA MET A 102 16.69 21.09 15.49
C MET A 102 15.72 20.78 14.35
N ALA A 103 16.10 21.00 13.09
CA ALA A 103 15.25 20.67 11.94
C ALA A 103 14.95 19.16 11.87
N ALA A 104 15.92 18.32 12.27
CA ALA A 104 15.75 16.87 12.33
C ALA A 104 14.84 16.47 13.50
N GLU A 105 15.03 17.08 14.67
CA GLU A 105 14.23 16.79 15.87
C GLU A 105 12.74 17.09 15.65
N PHE A 106 12.41 18.25 15.07
CA PHE A 106 11.01 18.59 14.75
C PHE A 106 10.38 17.61 13.77
N PHE A 107 11.12 17.23 12.73
CA PHE A 107 10.63 16.27 11.74
C PHE A 107 10.40 14.89 12.36
N ILE A 108 11.39 14.36 13.09
CA ILE A 108 11.30 13.04 13.72
C ILE A 108 10.19 13.02 14.78
N ARG A 109 10.02 14.08 15.58
CA ARG A 109 8.93 14.15 16.56
C ARG A 109 7.56 14.13 15.90
N ARG A 110 7.38 14.87 14.80
CA ARG A 110 6.16 14.79 13.99
C ARG A 110 5.94 13.36 13.46
N GLN A 111 7.03 12.71 13.06
CA GLN A 111 6.94 11.36 12.51
C GLN A 111 6.60 10.30 13.56
N LEU A 112 7.11 10.46 14.78
CA LEU A 112 6.74 9.65 15.94
C LEU A 112 5.26 9.79 16.29
N TRP A 113 4.71 11.00 16.27
CA TRP A 113 3.26 11.19 16.45
C TRP A 113 2.46 10.46 15.37
N LEU A 114 2.86 10.57 14.11
CA LEU A 114 2.20 9.84 13.03
C LEU A 114 2.31 8.31 13.22
N LEU A 115 3.46 7.83 13.69
CA LEU A 115 3.66 6.42 14.01
C LEU A 115 2.73 5.96 15.13
N LEU A 116 2.60 6.74 16.20
CA LEU A 116 1.71 6.44 17.32
C LEU A 116 0.24 6.40 16.86
N PHE A 117 -0.19 7.36 16.04
CA PHE A 117 -1.53 7.35 15.46
C PHE A 117 -1.74 6.16 14.52
N GLY A 118 -0.74 5.81 13.70
CA GLY A 118 -0.80 4.62 12.85
C GLY A 118 -0.87 3.32 13.65
N LEU A 119 -0.10 3.21 14.74
CA LEU A 119 -0.15 2.07 15.63
C LEU A 119 -1.52 1.96 16.33
N PHE A 120 -2.04 3.09 16.81
CA PHE A 120 -3.38 3.14 17.37
C PHE A 120 -4.43 2.70 16.35
N ASN A 121 -4.35 3.20 15.11
CA ASN A 121 -5.29 2.82 14.06
C ASN A 121 -5.17 1.34 13.66
N ALA A 122 -3.95 0.81 13.53
CA ALA A 122 -3.73 -0.58 13.16
C ALA A 122 -4.15 -1.56 14.26
N TYR A 123 -3.84 -1.26 15.54
CA TYR A 123 -4.03 -2.20 16.65
C TYR A 123 -5.31 -1.97 17.46
N VAL A 124 -5.75 -0.72 17.64
CA VAL A 124 -6.96 -0.40 18.41
C VAL A 124 -8.18 -0.33 17.51
N LEU A 125 -8.06 0.33 16.35
CA LEU A 125 -9.14 0.37 15.35
C LEU A 125 -9.14 -0.86 14.43
N LEU A 126 -8.19 -1.79 14.61
CA LEU A 126 -8.05 -3.05 13.86
C LEU A 126 -8.08 -2.86 12.33
N TRP A 127 -7.56 -1.71 11.87
CA TRP A 127 -7.60 -1.35 10.48
C TRP A 127 -6.45 -1.98 9.69
N PHE A 128 -6.77 -2.90 8.78
CA PHE A 128 -5.80 -3.68 8.02
C PHE A 128 -5.03 -2.87 6.96
N TRP A 129 -5.63 -1.77 6.48
CA TRP A 129 -5.07 -0.93 5.42
C TRP A 129 -4.50 0.37 5.99
N ASP A 130 -3.81 0.29 7.13
CA ASP A 130 -3.27 1.47 7.80
C ASP A 130 -2.14 2.10 6.98
N ILE A 131 -2.41 3.28 6.45
CA ILE A 131 -1.44 4.04 5.67
C ILE A 131 -0.51 4.86 6.56
N LEU A 132 -0.96 5.27 7.76
CA LEU A 132 -0.22 6.18 8.64
C LEU A 132 1.10 5.56 9.11
N PHE A 133 1.08 4.30 9.52
CA PHE A 133 2.25 3.55 9.96
C PHE A 133 3.30 3.46 8.85
N HIS A 134 2.88 3.09 7.64
CA HIS A 134 3.77 3.01 6.48
C HIS A 134 4.40 4.37 6.18
N TYR A 135 3.59 5.45 6.11
CA TYR A 135 4.12 6.80 5.93
C TYR A 135 5.03 7.22 7.06
N ALA A 136 4.82 6.71 8.28
CA ALA A 136 5.67 7.02 9.38
C ALA A 136 7.08 6.47 9.24
N ILE A 137 7.18 5.20 8.86
CA ILE A 137 8.47 4.58 8.59
C ILE A 137 9.13 5.22 7.36
N PHE A 138 8.39 5.32 6.24
CA PHE A 138 8.94 5.86 5.01
C PHE A 138 9.32 7.33 5.12
N GLY A 139 8.63 8.13 5.95
CA GLY A 139 9.00 9.50 6.22
C GLY A 139 10.39 9.61 6.87
N VAL A 140 10.72 8.73 7.82
CA VAL A 140 12.07 8.67 8.40
C VAL A 140 13.11 8.24 7.35
N VAL A 141 12.78 7.25 6.52
CA VAL A 141 13.66 6.78 5.44
C VAL A 141 13.94 7.92 4.46
N ILE A 142 12.90 8.59 3.95
CA ILE A 142 13.03 9.73 3.02
C ILE A 142 13.88 10.84 3.63
N PHE A 143 13.72 11.10 4.92
CA PHE A 143 14.53 12.08 5.63
C PHE A 143 16.02 11.73 5.62
N ALA A 144 16.40 10.46 5.71
CA ALA A 144 17.80 10.02 5.59
C ALA A 144 18.37 10.28 4.18
N PHE A 145 17.55 10.16 3.13
CA PHE A 145 17.95 10.39 1.74
C PHE A 145 17.82 11.86 1.29
N ARG A 146 17.40 12.78 2.16
CA ARG A 146 17.08 14.17 1.78
C ARG A 146 18.22 14.97 1.15
N ARG A 147 19.48 14.67 1.50
CA ARG A 147 20.68 15.37 1.02
C ARG A 147 21.28 14.73 -0.24
N GLN A 148 20.68 13.66 -0.74
CA GLN A 148 21.19 12.94 -1.90
C GLN A 148 20.83 13.66 -3.19
N SER A 149 21.64 13.45 -4.23
CA SER A 149 21.38 14.04 -5.54
C SER A 149 20.08 13.48 -6.16
N PRO A 150 19.36 14.26 -6.99
CA PRO A 150 18.17 13.77 -7.69
C PRO A 150 18.43 12.51 -8.53
N LYS A 151 19.65 12.39 -9.09
CA LYS A 151 20.07 11.20 -9.85
C LYS A 151 20.12 9.95 -8.96
N THR A 152 20.69 10.07 -7.76
CA THR A 152 20.77 8.97 -6.79
C THR A 152 19.37 8.52 -6.36
N LEU A 153 18.46 9.46 -6.11
CA LEU A 153 17.07 9.18 -5.75
C LEU A 153 16.32 8.46 -6.88
N LEU A 154 16.51 8.85 -8.14
CA LEU A 154 15.91 8.18 -9.29
C LEU A 154 16.44 6.74 -9.47
N ILE A 155 17.76 6.54 -9.30
CA ILE A 155 18.35 5.20 -9.35
C ILE A 155 17.81 4.34 -8.21
N ALA A 156 17.76 4.86 -6.98
CA ALA A 156 17.19 4.14 -5.84
C ALA A 156 15.71 3.77 -6.08
N ALA A 157 14.90 4.69 -6.62
CA ALA A 157 13.52 4.42 -6.99
C ALA A 157 13.42 3.30 -8.07
N GLY A 158 14.28 3.34 -9.08
CA GLY A 158 14.38 2.30 -10.11
C GLY A 158 14.75 0.93 -9.54
N ILE A 159 15.72 0.88 -8.62
CA ILE A 159 16.12 -0.36 -7.94
C ILE A 159 14.94 -0.91 -7.11
N CYS A 160 14.28 -0.07 -6.31
CA CYS A 160 13.10 -0.48 -5.54
C CYS A 160 11.99 -1.01 -6.44
N PHE A 161 11.75 -0.35 -7.58
CA PHE A 161 10.75 -0.79 -8.55
C PHE A 161 11.10 -2.15 -9.16
N ILE A 162 12.35 -2.36 -9.59
CA ILE A 162 12.82 -3.63 -10.15
C ILE A 162 12.74 -4.74 -9.10
N LEU A 163 13.14 -4.47 -7.85
CA LEU A 163 13.06 -5.45 -6.77
C LEU A 163 11.60 -5.84 -6.46
N GLY A 164 10.69 -4.87 -6.43
CA GLY A 164 9.25 -5.12 -6.26
C GLY A 164 8.70 -5.99 -7.40
N MET A 165 8.97 -5.59 -8.64
CA MET A 165 8.58 -6.34 -9.84
C MET A 165 9.19 -7.75 -9.86
N ALA A 166 10.46 -7.91 -9.48
CA ALA A 166 11.12 -9.20 -9.45
C ALA A 166 10.51 -10.13 -8.40
N ARG A 167 10.22 -9.60 -7.20
CA ARG A 167 9.54 -10.35 -6.13
C ARG A 167 8.18 -10.86 -6.62
N GLU A 168 7.37 -9.98 -7.18
CA GLU A 168 6.02 -10.31 -7.64
C GLU A 168 6.05 -11.31 -8.81
N ASN A 169 6.97 -11.14 -9.75
CA ASN A 169 7.20 -12.13 -10.81
C ASN A 169 7.65 -13.47 -10.24
N LEU A 170 8.57 -13.50 -9.28
CA LEU A 170 9.04 -14.74 -8.67
C LEU A 170 7.91 -15.49 -7.95
N ASP A 171 7.04 -14.77 -7.25
CA ASP A 171 5.88 -15.35 -6.58
C ASP A 171 4.90 -15.94 -7.61
N LEU A 172 4.61 -15.22 -8.70
CA LEU A 172 3.81 -15.73 -9.83
C LEU A 172 4.43 -16.97 -10.49
N TYR A 173 5.75 -16.98 -10.69
CA TYR A 173 6.46 -18.14 -11.25
C TYR A 173 6.43 -19.34 -10.30
N ARG A 174 6.54 -19.12 -8.99
CA ARG A 174 6.45 -20.18 -7.97
C ARG A 174 5.08 -20.83 -8.00
N GLU A 175 4.01 -20.04 -8.04
CA GLU A 175 2.64 -20.54 -8.12
C GLU A 175 2.40 -21.34 -9.42
N LYS A 176 2.78 -20.77 -10.58
CA LYS A 176 2.67 -21.48 -11.87
C LYS A 176 3.42 -22.81 -11.87
N LYS A 177 4.65 -22.85 -11.33
CA LYS A 177 5.45 -24.07 -11.25
C LYS A 177 4.84 -25.10 -10.27
N MET A 178 4.11 -24.64 -9.26
CA MET A 178 3.38 -25.51 -8.34
C MET A 178 2.23 -26.21 -9.06
N ILE A 179 1.44 -25.46 -9.83
CA ILE A 179 0.32 -25.97 -10.63
C ILE A 179 0.80 -26.92 -11.73
N ASP A 180 1.79 -26.53 -12.54
CA ASP A 180 2.31 -27.36 -13.64
C ASP A 180 2.97 -28.67 -13.14
N ARG A 181 3.50 -28.70 -11.91
CA ARG A 181 3.95 -29.95 -11.28
C ARG A 181 2.78 -30.84 -10.89
N GLY A 182 1.74 -30.29 -10.26
CA GLY A 182 0.53 -31.04 -9.91
C GLY A 182 -0.18 -31.61 -11.14
N GLU A 183 -0.31 -30.84 -12.22
CA GLU A 183 -0.95 -31.30 -13.47
C GLU A 183 -0.16 -32.41 -14.16
N ARG A 184 1.18 -32.36 -14.11
CA ARG A 184 2.02 -33.45 -14.62
C ARG A 184 1.82 -34.74 -13.85
N VAL A 185 1.59 -34.65 -12.54
CA VAL A 185 1.33 -35.80 -11.68
C VAL A 185 -0.09 -36.34 -11.89
N GLU A 186 -1.08 -35.45 -12.06
CA GLU A 186 -2.47 -35.81 -12.38
C GLU A 186 -2.59 -36.58 -13.71
N ARG A 187 -1.74 -36.25 -14.70
CA ARG A 187 -1.64 -36.96 -15.98
C ARG A 187 -0.98 -38.34 -15.90
N ILE A 188 -0.33 -38.70 -14.78
CA ILE A 188 0.20 -40.05 -14.59
C ILE A 188 -0.99 -40.96 -14.28
N ASP A 189 -1.13 -42.05 -15.03
CA ASP A 189 -2.18 -43.05 -14.83
C ASP A 189 -2.04 -43.71 -13.44
N THR A 190 -2.74 -43.15 -12.46
CA THR A 190 -2.68 -43.53 -11.04
C THR A 190 -3.14 -44.96 -10.79
N LEU A 191 -3.81 -45.57 -11.78
CA LEU A 191 -4.27 -46.96 -11.77
C LEU A 191 -3.16 -47.96 -12.15
N LYS A 192 -2.12 -47.54 -12.88
CA LYS A 192 -1.01 -48.41 -13.33
C LYS A 192 0.27 -48.25 -12.53
N THR A 193 0.46 -47.12 -11.86
CA THR A 193 1.73 -46.78 -11.20
C THR A 193 1.48 -46.11 -9.85
N LYS A 194 2.05 -46.66 -8.77
CA LYS A 194 2.01 -46.00 -7.45
C LYS A 194 2.85 -44.74 -7.48
N LEU A 195 2.25 -43.63 -7.05
CA LEU A 195 2.91 -42.34 -6.92
C LEU A 195 4.01 -42.39 -5.86
N THR A 196 5.10 -41.67 -6.12
CA THR A 196 6.14 -41.41 -5.11
C THR A 196 5.62 -40.39 -4.08
N GLU A 197 6.14 -40.40 -2.85
CA GLU A 197 5.78 -39.43 -1.79
C GLU A 197 5.88 -37.98 -2.26
N LEU A 198 6.91 -37.64 -3.03
CA LEU A 198 7.08 -36.30 -3.62
C LEU A 198 5.98 -35.95 -4.64
N GLN A 199 5.51 -36.93 -5.42
CA GLN A 199 4.45 -36.72 -6.41
C GLN A 199 3.10 -36.54 -5.73
N LYS A 200 2.84 -37.34 -4.69
CA LYS A 200 1.64 -37.20 -3.86
C LYS A 200 1.58 -35.82 -3.22
N GLN A 201 2.67 -35.34 -2.62
CA GLN A 201 2.76 -33.99 -2.07
C GLN A 201 2.53 -32.88 -3.11
N GLN A 202 3.00 -33.06 -4.34
CA GLN A 202 2.79 -32.08 -5.43
C GLN A 202 1.34 -32.05 -5.91
N LEU A 203 0.70 -33.22 -5.97
CA LEU A 203 -0.71 -33.34 -6.31
C LEU A 203 -1.58 -32.71 -5.22
N ASP A 204 -1.33 -33.09 -3.96
CA ASP A 204 -2.04 -32.57 -2.78
C ASP A 204 -1.92 -31.03 -2.69
N ALA A 205 -0.71 -30.50 -2.89
CA ALA A 205 -0.49 -29.06 -2.87
C ALA A 205 -1.25 -28.32 -3.99
N MET A 206 -1.33 -28.89 -5.20
CA MET A 206 -2.13 -28.30 -6.29
C MET A 206 -3.63 -28.39 -5.98
N THR A 207 -4.12 -29.52 -5.47
CA THR A 207 -5.54 -29.70 -5.14
C THR A 207 -5.96 -28.77 -4.01
N ASP A 208 -5.14 -28.61 -2.97
CA ASP A 208 -5.38 -27.67 -1.87
C ASP A 208 -5.41 -26.23 -2.38
N PHE A 209 -4.48 -25.87 -3.26
CA PHE A 209 -4.47 -24.57 -3.90
C PHE A 209 -5.76 -24.35 -4.72
N ARG A 210 -6.14 -25.29 -5.60
CA ARG A 210 -7.39 -25.19 -6.40
C ARG A 210 -8.65 -25.14 -5.53
N GLN A 211 -8.73 -25.94 -4.48
CA GLN A 211 -9.84 -25.92 -3.53
C GLN A 211 -9.93 -24.57 -2.81
N SER A 212 -8.80 -24.03 -2.33
CA SER A 212 -8.76 -22.71 -1.67
C SER A 212 -9.20 -21.56 -2.58
N GLN A 213 -9.00 -21.71 -3.89
CA GLN A 213 -9.37 -20.74 -4.92
C GLN A 213 -10.77 -20.96 -5.49
N SER A 214 -11.41 -22.10 -5.22
CA SER A 214 -12.74 -22.43 -5.74
C SER A 214 -13.81 -21.46 -5.25
N ILE A 215 -14.81 -21.19 -6.09
CA ILE A 215 -15.91 -20.25 -5.79
C ILE A 215 -16.67 -20.68 -4.52
N GLU A 216 -16.83 -21.99 -4.28
CA GLU A 216 -17.50 -22.51 -3.09
C GLU A 216 -16.69 -22.25 -1.80
N ALA A 217 -15.38 -22.47 -1.82
CA ALA A 217 -14.52 -22.16 -0.68
C ALA A 217 -14.46 -20.65 -0.42
N ARG A 218 -14.43 -19.84 -1.48
CA ARG A 218 -14.52 -18.38 -1.40
C ARG A 218 -15.85 -17.93 -0.80
N LYS A 219 -16.97 -18.51 -1.23
CA LYS A 219 -18.31 -18.24 -0.67
C LYS A 219 -18.44 -18.66 0.80
N LYS A 220 -17.89 -19.81 1.18
CA LYS A 220 -17.90 -20.29 2.59
C LYS A 220 -17.10 -19.39 3.54
N ARG A 221 -16.10 -18.65 3.05
CA ARG A 221 -15.37 -17.64 3.83
C ARG A 221 -16.12 -16.29 3.94
N VAL A 222 -17.19 -16.12 3.17
CA VAL A 222 -18.02 -14.91 3.13
C VAL A 222 -19.30 -15.07 3.96
N ALA A 223 -19.82 -16.30 4.09
CA ALA A 223 -20.96 -16.65 4.94
C ALA A 223 -20.56 -16.75 6.42
#